data_AF-A0A852KEK5-F1
#
_entry.id   AF-A0A852KEK5-F1
#
_cell.length_a   1.000
_cell.length_b   1.000
_cell.length_c   1.000
_cell.angle_alpha   90.00
_cell.angle_beta   90.00
_cell.angle_gamma   90.00
#
_symmetry.space_group_name_H-M   'P 1'
#
loop_
_entity.id
_entity.type
_entity.pdbx_description
1 polymer ?
#
loop_
_entity_poly.entity_id
_entity_poly.type
_entity_poly.pdbx_seq_one_letter_code
_entity_poly.pdbx_strand_id
1 'polypeptide(L)'
;MVLSGVGDALGYRGGRWEYCTSGAQIHAELAELGGLEAITLQPPEWPVSDDTVLHLATAEGLCTGLEGEALLQELARRYVSAMGDMEGRKPGPTSILGTSQLRPGEPEGYRIPFNPSGTGCGAAMRSLAIGLRYPHTWELPTLIRVSIESGRMTHHHPTGYLGALTVALFGALGAR
;
A
#
# COMPACT_ATOMS: atom_id res chain seq x y z
N MET A 1 -12.49 -1.20 0.05
CA MET A 1 -11.29 -0.38 -0.24
C MET A 1 -11.58 1.10 -0.47
N VAL A 2 -12.80 1.51 -0.86
CA VAL A 2 -13.16 2.93 -1.07
C VAL A 2 -12.78 3.82 0.14
N LEU A 3 -13.16 3.42 1.35
CA LEU A 3 -12.84 4.20 2.55
C LEU A 3 -11.33 4.25 2.88
N SER A 4 -10.54 3.30 2.39
CA SER A 4 -9.07 3.36 2.48
C SER A 4 -8.55 4.54 1.67
N GLY A 5 -9.05 4.70 0.42
CA GLY A 5 -8.67 5.82 -0.44
C GLY A 5 -9.22 7.17 0.04
N VAL A 6 -10.40 7.18 0.67
CA VAL A 6 -10.94 8.38 1.35
C VAL A 6 -10.01 8.81 2.49
N GLY A 7 -9.58 7.87 3.33
CA GLY A 7 -8.66 8.14 4.44
C GLY A 7 -7.29 8.65 3.97
N ASP A 8 -6.73 8.02 2.93
CA ASP A 8 -5.52 8.48 2.24
C ASP A 8 -5.70 9.93 1.76
N ALA A 9 -6.68 10.20 0.89
CA ALA A 9 -6.87 11.53 0.31
C ALA A 9 -7.07 12.62 1.38
N LEU A 10 -7.83 12.32 2.44
CA LEU A 10 -8.02 13.21 3.59
C LEU A 10 -6.71 13.50 4.31
N GLY A 11 -5.94 12.46 4.66
CA GLY A 11 -4.67 12.61 5.37
C GLY A 11 -3.59 13.27 4.52
N TYR A 12 -3.64 13.06 3.20
CA TYR A 12 -2.67 13.59 2.26
C TYR A 12 -2.91 15.08 1.95
N ARG A 13 -4.13 15.44 1.50
CA ARG A 13 -4.50 16.79 1.04
C ARG A 13 -3.47 17.43 0.10
N GLY A 14 -3.00 16.66 -0.89
CA GLY A 14 -1.97 17.09 -1.83
C GLY A 14 -0.59 17.31 -1.18
N GLY A 15 -0.30 16.61 -0.09
CA GLY A 15 0.92 16.72 0.71
C GLY A 15 0.89 17.81 1.78
N ARG A 16 -0.15 18.66 1.81
CA ARG A 16 -0.22 19.76 2.79
C ARG A 16 -0.34 19.23 4.22
N TRP A 17 -1.14 18.19 4.43
CA TRP A 17 -1.37 17.64 5.76
C TRP A 17 -0.41 16.50 6.09
N GLU A 18 0.00 15.69 5.12
CA GLU A 18 0.99 14.61 5.31
C GLU A 18 2.32 15.13 5.90
N TYR A 19 2.80 16.29 5.42
CA TYR A 19 4.06 16.88 5.89
C TYR A 19 3.88 17.93 7.00
N CYS A 20 2.66 18.14 7.49
CA CYS A 20 2.41 18.98 8.65
C CYS A 20 2.64 18.18 9.93
N THR A 21 3.66 18.55 10.71
CA THR A 21 4.00 17.88 11.98
C THR A 21 3.17 18.38 13.16
N SER A 22 2.25 19.32 12.96
CA SER A 22 1.39 19.90 14.00
C SER A 22 -0.06 19.43 13.84
N GLY A 23 -0.46 18.44 14.64
CA GLY A 23 -1.86 18.00 14.68
C GLY A 23 -2.83 19.14 15.05
N ALA A 24 -2.43 20.05 15.94
CA ALA A 24 -3.25 21.21 16.31
C ALA A 24 -3.52 22.13 15.10
N GLN A 25 -2.52 22.32 14.22
CA GLN A 25 -2.70 23.09 12.99
C GLN A 25 -3.65 22.39 12.02
N ILE A 26 -3.46 21.09 11.78
CA ILE A 26 -4.34 20.30 10.90
C ILE A 26 -5.80 20.40 11.38
N HIS A 27 -6.04 20.28 12.69
CA HIS A 27 -7.38 20.39 13.26
C HIS A 27 -7.96 21.81 13.19
N ALA A 28 -7.14 22.85 13.31
CA ALA A 28 -7.58 24.24 13.11
C ALA A 28 -8.00 24.48 11.64
N GLU A 29 -7.19 24.06 10.68
CA GLU A 29 -7.53 24.15 9.24
C GLU A 29 -8.78 23.32 8.90
N LEU A 30 -8.93 22.13 9.49
CA LEU A 30 -10.14 21.32 9.34
C LEU A 30 -11.39 22.06 9.85
N ALA A 31 -11.29 22.77 10.97
CA ALA A 31 -12.38 23.58 11.49
C ALA A 31 -12.71 24.77 10.57
N GLU A 32 -11.70 25.42 9.98
CA GLU A 32 -11.87 26.50 8.99
C GLU A 32 -12.55 26.00 7.71
N LEU A 33 -12.30 24.74 7.31
CA LEU A 33 -12.98 24.08 6.19
C LEU A 33 -14.43 23.65 6.50
N GLY A 34 -14.93 23.90 7.71
CA GLY A 34 -16.29 23.53 8.12
C GLY A 34 -16.42 22.13 8.73
N GLY A 35 -15.30 21.49 9.08
CA GLY A 35 -15.28 20.14 9.65
C GLY A 35 -15.26 19.02 8.61
N LEU A 36 -15.14 17.77 9.08
CA LEU A 36 -14.96 16.60 8.21
C LEU A 36 -16.12 16.40 7.23
N GLU A 37 -17.36 16.61 7.70
CA GLU A 37 -18.58 16.43 6.89
C GLU A 37 -18.71 17.45 5.75
N ALA A 38 -18.02 18.59 5.84
CA ALA A 38 -18.03 19.63 4.81
C ALA A 38 -17.03 19.34 3.67
N ILE A 39 -16.14 18.37 3.82
CA ILE A 39 -15.11 18.07 2.82
C ILE A 39 -15.71 17.29 1.65
N THR A 40 -15.53 17.83 0.44
CA THR A 40 -15.74 17.10 -0.81
C THR A 40 -14.39 16.71 -1.40
N LEU A 41 -14.09 15.41 -1.44
CA LEU A 41 -12.82 14.90 -1.93
C LEU A 41 -12.77 14.92 -3.47
N GLN A 42 -12.11 15.94 -4.02
CA GLN A 42 -11.89 16.09 -5.45
C GLN A 42 -10.45 16.56 -5.74
N PRO A 43 -9.77 15.94 -6.73
CA PRO A 43 -8.56 16.51 -7.30
C PRO A 43 -8.81 17.90 -7.92
N PRO A 44 -7.81 18.79 -7.93
CA PRO A 44 -6.43 18.59 -7.48
C PRO A 44 -6.25 18.79 -5.98
N GLU A 45 -7.29 19.18 -5.22
CA GLU A 45 -7.13 19.55 -3.81
C GLU A 45 -6.97 18.34 -2.90
N TRP A 46 -7.72 17.27 -3.18
CA TRP A 46 -7.75 16.02 -2.41
C TRP A 46 -7.46 14.81 -3.31
N PRO A 47 -6.27 14.72 -3.93
CA PRO A 47 -5.85 13.52 -4.63
C PRO A 47 -5.54 12.41 -3.61
N VAL A 48 -5.53 11.16 -4.05
CA VAL A 48 -4.94 10.05 -3.30
C VAL A 48 -3.41 10.03 -3.45
N SER A 49 -2.68 9.54 -2.45
CA SER A 49 -1.21 9.37 -2.46
C SER A 49 -0.78 8.07 -3.17
N ASP A 50 0.49 7.71 -3.01
CA ASP A 50 1.04 6.42 -3.42
C ASP A 50 0.43 5.23 -2.66
N ASP A 51 -0.10 5.44 -1.44
CA ASP A 51 -0.80 4.44 -0.64
C ASP A 51 -1.92 3.77 -1.43
N THR A 52 -2.88 4.56 -1.93
CA THR A 52 -4.01 4.02 -2.69
C THR A 52 -3.57 3.45 -4.03
N VAL A 53 -2.61 4.09 -4.72
CA VAL A 53 -2.13 3.60 -6.03
C VAL A 53 -1.51 2.20 -5.87
N LEU A 54 -0.66 2.00 -4.87
CA LEU A 54 -0.05 0.69 -4.61
C LEU A 54 -1.04 -0.31 -3.99
N HIS A 55 -1.99 0.14 -3.18
CA HIS A 55 -3.05 -0.73 -2.66
C HIS A 55 -3.96 -1.26 -3.77
N LEU A 56 -4.31 -0.41 -4.74
CA LEU A 56 -5.03 -0.82 -5.95
C LEU A 56 -4.20 -1.80 -6.79
N ALA A 57 -2.91 -1.55 -6.98
CA ALA A 57 -2.03 -2.48 -7.68
C ALA A 57 -2.02 -3.88 -7.05
N THR A 58 -1.99 -3.96 -5.71
CA THR A 58 -2.14 -5.24 -4.99
C THR A 58 -3.49 -5.89 -5.27
N ALA A 59 -4.58 -5.13 -5.13
CA ALA A 59 -5.94 -5.64 -5.29
C ALA A 59 -6.20 -6.14 -6.71
N GLU A 60 -5.76 -5.41 -7.73
CA GLU A 60 -5.87 -5.79 -9.12
C GLU A 60 -5.09 -7.07 -9.43
N GLY A 61 -3.89 -7.22 -8.87
CA GLY A 61 -3.10 -8.45 -8.98
C GLY A 61 -3.84 -9.65 -8.38
N LEU A 62 -4.43 -9.49 -7.20
CA LEU A 62 -5.23 -10.53 -6.54
C LEU A 62 -6.50 -10.89 -7.33
N CYS A 63 -7.13 -9.93 -8.00
CA CYS A 63 -8.34 -10.13 -8.81
C CYS A 63 -8.09 -10.92 -10.11
N THR A 64 -6.85 -11.17 -10.50
CA THR A 64 -6.54 -12.00 -11.68
C THR A 64 -6.88 -13.48 -11.51
N GLY A 65 -7.04 -13.94 -10.26
CA GLY A 65 -7.24 -15.36 -9.95
C GLY A 65 -5.97 -16.21 -10.02
N LEU A 66 -4.81 -15.58 -10.27
CA LEU A 66 -3.51 -16.26 -10.21
C LEU A 66 -3.16 -16.67 -8.77
N GLU A 67 -2.35 -17.72 -8.64
CA GLU A 67 -1.89 -18.24 -7.36
C GLU A 67 -0.39 -18.56 -7.39
N GLY A 68 0.20 -18.76 -6.20
CA GLY A 68 1.61 -19.14 -6.06
C GLY A 68 2.57 -18.16 -6.75
N GLU A 69 3.56 -18.70 -7.46
CA GLU A 69 4.59 -17.92 -8.16
C GLU A 69 3.99 -16.95 -9.20
N ALA A 70 2.96 -17.37 -9.93
CA ALA A 70 2.34 -16.56 -10.97
C ALA A 70 1.69 -15.30 -10.40
N LEU A 71 1.06 -15.40 -9.22
CA LEU A 71 0.55 -14.24 -8.50
C LEU A 71 1.69 -13.30 -8.06
N LEU A 72 2.80 -13.83 -7.57
CA LEU A 72 3.93 -13.00 -7.12
C LEU A 72 4.56 -12.21 -8.28
N GLN A 73 4.69 -12.85 -9.44
CA GLN A 73 5.15 -12.19 -10.67
C GLN A 73 4.16 -11.10 -11.11
N GLU A 74 2.85 -11.38 -11.06
CA GLU A 74 1.82 -10.40 -11.40
C GLU A 74 1.83 -9.20 -10.45
N LEU A 75 1.97 -9.43 -9.13
CA LEU A 75 2.08 -8.35 -8.15
C LEU A 75 3.31 -7.47 -8.42
N ALA A 76 4.46 -8.07 -8.70
CA ALA A 76 5.66 -7.32 -9.07
C ALA A 76 5.45 -6.48 -10.34
N ARG A 77 4.81 -7.06 -11.37
CA ARG A 77 4.47 -6.34 -12.61
C ARG A 77 3.54 -5.16 -12.33
N ARG A 78 2.52 -5.34 -11.50
CA ARG A 78 1.57 -4.29 -11.09
C ARG A 78 2.28 -3.17 -10.32
N TYR A 79 3.14 -3.51 -9.37
CA TYR A 79 3.89 -2.49 -8.62
C TYR A 79 4.83 -1.67 -9.50
N VAL A 80 5.55 -2.30 -10.43
CA VAL A 80 6.38 -1.57 -11.40
C VAL A 80 5.52 -0.66 -12.29
N SER A 81 4.40 -1.17 -12.80
CA SER A 81 3.49 -0.37 -13.64
C SER A 81 2.88 0.80 -12.88
N ALA A 82 2.54 0.61 -11.60
CA ALA A 82 1.92 1.63 -10.75
C ALA A 82 2.84 2.83 -10.49
N MET A 83 4.16 2.64 -10.56
CA MET A 83 5.12 3.75 -10.44
C MET A 83 4.98 4.80 -11.55
N GLY A 84 4.30 4.49 -12.66
CA GLY A 84 3.95 5.45 -13.70
C GLY A 84 2.87 6.47 -13.31
N ASP A 85 2.13 6.25 -12.22
CA ASP A 85 1.07 7.14 -11.72
C ASP A 85 1.47 7.78 -10.38
N MET A 86 2.75 8.17 -10.22
CA MET A 86 3.26 8.72 -8.95
C MET A 86 3.45 10.25 -8.94
N GLU A 87 3.15 10.92 -10.06
CA GLU A 87 3.28 12.37 -10.15
C GLU A 87 2.37 13.06 -9.12
N GLY A 88 2.98 13.86 -8.24
CA GLY A 88 2.24 14.56 -7.19
C GLY A 88 1.67 13.65 -6.09
N ARG A 89 2.11 12.39 -5.99
CA ARG A 89 1.63 11.40 -4.99
C ARG A 89 2.63 10.97 -3.93
N LYS A 90 3.87 11.47 -4.05
CA LYS A 90 4.94 11.37 -3.05
C LYS A 90 5.32 9.94 -2.62
N PRO A 91 5.63 9.04 -3.57
CA PRO A 91 6.05 7.69 -3.22
C PRO A 91 7.25 7.64 -2.28
N GLY A 92 7.17 6.77 -1.27
CA GLY A 92 8.26 6.58 -0.32
C GLY A 92 9.57 6.07 -0.97
N PRO A 93 10.75 6.47 -0.46
CA PRO A 93 12.04 6.13 -1.07
C PRO A 93 12.31 4.62 -1.14
N THR A 94 11.89 3.86 -0.13
CA THR A 94 12.02 2.39 -0.12
C THR A 94 11.12 1.73 -1.17
N SER A 95 9.91 2.26 -1.40
CA SER A 95 9.01 1.77 -2.46
C SER A 95 9.61 2.03 -3.85
N ILE A 96 10.15 3.24 -4.09
CA ILE A 96 10.84 3.59 -5.33
C ILE A 96 12.03 2.67 -5.58
N LEU A 97 12.93 2.56 -4.60
CA LEU A 97 14.14 1.75 -4.73
C LEU A 97 13.78 0.28 -4.99
N GLY A 98 12.87 -0.28 -4.19
CA GLY A 98 12.47 -1.67 -4.31
C GLY A 98 11.86 -1.98 -5.67
N THR A 99 10.91 -1.16 -6.14
CA THR A 99 10.28 -1.38 -7.46
C THR A 99 11.26 -1.25 -8.61
N SER A 100 12.24 -0.35 -8.54
CA SER A 100 13.29 -0.21 -9.57
C SER A 100 14.20 -1.43 -9.71
N GLN A 101 14.23 -2.31 -8.70
CA GLN A 101 15.02 -3.55 -8.70
C GLN A 101 14.24 -4.77 -9.17
N LEU A 102 12.91 -4.67 -9.30
CA LEU A 102 12.07 -5.77 -9.75
C LEU A 102 12.26 -6.04 -11.24
N ARG A 103 12.21 -7.31 -11.61
CA ARG A 103 12.36 -7.84 -12.97
C ARG A 103 11.22 -8.82 -13.26
N PRO A 104 9.96 -8.36 -13.26
CA PRO A 104 8.82 -9.25 -13.49
C PRO A 104 8.94 -9.98 -14.84
N GLY A 105 8.72 -11.28 -14.83
CA GLY A 105 8.92 -12.17 -15.99
C GLY A 105 10.25 -12.93 -15.98
N GLU A 106 11.24 -12.51 -15.19
CA GLU A 106 12.44 -13.32 -14.90
C GLU A 106 12.14 -14.28 -13.72
N PRO A 107 12.70 -15.51 -13.69
CA PRO A 107 12.58 -16.40 -12.53
C PRO A 107 13.04 -15.71 -11.25
N GLU A 108 12.20 -15.72 -10.21
CA GLU A 108 12.46 -15.02 -8.94
C GLU A 108 12.69 -13.49 -9.07
N GLY A 109 12.36 -12.90 -10.22
CA GLY A 109 12.55 -11.48 -10.52
C GLY A 109 11.69 -10.53 -9.68
N TYR A 110 10.78 -11.05 -8.85
CA TYR A 110 10.07 -10.28 -7.84
C TYR A 110 10.84 -10.15 -6.51
N ARG A 111 12.01 -10.80 -6.37
CA ARG A 111 12.84 -10.71 -5.16
C ARG A 111 13.89 -9.62 -5.27
N ILE A 112 14.15 -8.96 -4.15
CA ILE A 112 15.22 -7.99 -3.98
C ILE A 112 16.13 -8.39 -2.82
N PRO A 113 17.38 -7.89 -2.74
CA PRO A 113 18.25 -8.10 -1.58
C PRO A 113 17.66 -7.51 -0.29
N PHE A 114 18.13 -8.01 0.86
CA PHE A 114 17.82 -7.39 2.15
C PHE A 114 18.30 -5.93 2.18
N ASN A 115 17.49 -5.05 2.77
CA ASN A 115 17.84 -3.65 2.95
C ASN A 115 17.71 -3.26 4.44
N PRO A 116 18.81 -2.91 5.14
CA PRO A 116 18.75 -2.53 6.56
C PRO A 116 17.92 -1.27 6.83
N SER A 117 17.72 -0.40 5.84
CA SER A 117 16.84 0.78 5.95
C SER A 117 15.45 0.56 5.35
N GLY A 118 15.11 -0.67 4.95
CA GLY A 118 13.82 -1.04 4.35
C GLY A 118 12.66 -1.11 5.35
N THR A 119 12.67 -0.30 6.40
CA THR A 119 11.77 -0.37 7.56
C THR A 119 10.47 0.42 7.41
N GLY A 120 10.28 1.15 6.30
CA GLY A 120 9.12 2.01 6.05
C GLY A 120 7.77 1.27 5.98
N CYS A 121 6.69 2.05 6.03
CA CYS A 121 5.31 1.54 6.00
C CYS A 121 4.80 1.14 4.60
N GLY A 122 5.59 1.35 3.54
CA GLY A 122 5.13 1.18 2.16
C GLY A 122 4.63 -0.23 1.83
N ALA A 123 5.15 -1.26 2.51
CA ALA A 123 4.64 -2.63 2.43
C ALA A 123 3.28 -2.79 3.15
N ALA A 124 3.12 -2.15 4.32
CA ALA A 124 1.90 -2.22 5.12
C ALA A 124 0.71 -1.54 4.43
N MET A 125 0.90 -0.30 3.96
CA MET A 125 -0.19 0.53 3.39
C MET A 125 -0.93 -0.14 2.22
N ARG A 126 -0.24 -1.01 1.47
CA ARG A 126 -0.77 -1.68 0.28
C ARG A 126 -1.29 -3.10 0.49
N SER A 127 -1.33 -3.60 1.73
CA SER A 127 -1.54 -5.04 2.01
C SER A 127 -2.95 -5.43 2.46
N LEU A 128 -3.84 -4.46 2.73
CA LEU A 128 -5.18 -4.74 3.26
C LEU A 128 -6.00 -5.66 2.33
N ALA A 129 -5.85 -5.51 1.02
CA ALA A 129 -6.57 -6.32 0.02
C ALA A 129 -6.25 -7.82 0.11
N ILE A 130 -5.05 -8.18 0.60
CA ILE A 130 -4.65 -9.58 0.80
C ILE A 130 -5.53 -10.23 1.87
N GLY A 131 -5.83 -9.50 2.95
CA GLY A 131 -6.73 -9.95 4.01
C GLY A 131 -8.16 -10.15 3.53
N LEU A 132 -8.65 -9.25 2.67
CA LEU A 132 -9.98 -9.37 2.06
C LEU A 132 -10.07 -10.57 1.10
N ARG A 133 -8.96 -10.93 0.43
CA ARG A 133 -8.89 -12.07 -0.49
C ARG A 133 -8.79 -13.41 0.24
N TYR A 134 -8.14 -13.45 1.40
CA TYR A 134 -7.90 -14.67 2.17
C TYR A 134 -8.44 -14.55 3.62
N PRO A 135 -9.76 -14.32 3.81
CA PRO A 135 -10.31 -14.02 5.12
C PRO A 135 -10.41 -15.25 6.04
N HIS A 136 -10.37 -16.47 5.51
CA HIS A 136 -10.70 -17.68 6.27
C HIS A 136 -9.50 -18.26 7.02
N THR A 137 -9.75 -18.97 8.13
CA THR A 137 -8.68 -19.54 8.98
C THR A 137 -7.83 -20.57 8.24
N TRP A 138 -8.43 -21.36 7.34
CA TRP A 138 -7.69 -22.34 6.54
C TRP A 138 -6.81 -21.69 5.45
N GLU A 139 -7.03 -20.41 5.13
CA GLU A 139 -6.22 -19.65 4.17
C GLU A 139 -5.06 -18.91 4.85
N LEU A 140 -4.95 -18.97 6.18
CA LEU A 140 -3.91 -18.27 6.95
C LEU A 140 -2.48 -18.55 6.43
N PRO A 141 -2.09 -19.77 6.05
CA PRO A 141 -0.77 -20.00 5.46
C PRO A 141 -0.56 -19.21 4.16
N THR A 142 -1.59 -19.11 3.30
CA THR A 142 -1.55 -18.34 2.06
C THR A 142 -1.50 -16.84 2.34
N LEU A 143 -2.29 -16.34 3.29
CA LEU A 143 -2.25 -14.94 3.72
C LEU A 143 -0.84 -14.56 4.20
N ILE A 144 -0.24 -15.39 5.07
CA ILE A 144 1.12 -15.16 5.59
C ILE A 144 2.12 -15.11 4.44
N ARG A 145 2.09 -16.09 3.54
CA ARG A 145 3.00 -16.14 2.39
C ARG A 145 2.84 -14.91 1.49
N VAL A 146 1.63 -14.64 1.01
CA VAL A 146 1.39 -13.56 0.02
C VAL A 146 1.71 -12.19 0.63
N SER A 147 1.36 -11.93 1.89
CA SER A 147 1.66 -10.66 2.56
C SER A 147 3.16 -10.44 2.79
N ILE A 148 3.91 -11.48 3.20
CA ILE A 148 5.36 -11.38 3.39
C ILE A 148 6.07 -11.20 2.04
N GLU A 149 5.72 -12.01 1.03
CA GLU A 149 6.32 -11.94 -0.30
C GLU A 149 6.04 -10.58 -0.96
N SER A 150 4.78 -10.12 -0.95
CA SER A 150 4.41 -8.83 -1.53
C SER A 150 5.05 -7.64 -0.80
N GLY A 151 5.21 -7.74 0.53
CA GLY A 151 5.89 -6.74 1.33
C GLY A 151 7.37 -6.65 1.00
N ARG A 152 8.06 -7.80 0.96
CA ARG A 152 9.50 -7.85 0.71
C ARG A 152 9.92 -7.58 -0.73
N MET A 153 8.98 -7.50 -1.68
CA MET A 153 9.25 -6.98 -3.04
C MET A 153 9.82 -5.55 -3.02
N THR A 154 9.53 -4.76 -1.98
CA THR A 154 10.16 -3.44 -1.81
C THR A 154 10.75 -3.20 -0.43
N HIS A 155 10.24 -3.87 0.60
CA HIS A 155 10.67 -3.71 1.99
C HIS A 155 11.23 -5.04 2.51
N HIS A 156 12.37 -5.48 1.98
CA HIS A 156 13.04 -6.70 2.45
C HIS A 156 13.76 -6.44 3.78
N HIS A 157 12.97 -6.16 4.81
CA HIS A 157 13.35 -6.00 6.20
C HIS A 157 12.15 -6.44 7.06
N PRO A 158 12.35 -7.20 8.17
CA PRO A 158 11.23 -7.71 8.98
C PRO A 158 10.28 -6.63 9.47
N THR A 159 10.77 -5.50 9.96
CA THR A 159 9.92 -4.35 10.33
C THR A 159 8.98 -3.92 9.21
N GLY A 160 9.40 -3.97 7.95
CA GLY A 160 8.58 -3.60 6.80
C GLY A 160 7.57 -4.68 6.41
N TYR A 161 8.02 -5.89 6.05
CA TYR A 161 7.12 -6.94 5.56
C TYR A 161 6.23 -7.55 6.67
N LEU A 162 6.61 -7.48 7.95
CA LEU A 162 5.69 -7.84 9.03
C LEU A 162 4.60 -6.79 9.24
N GLY A 163 4.82 -5.54 8.82
CA GLY A 163 3.76 -4.55 8.68
C GLY A 163 2.72 -4.96 7.63
N ALA A 164 3.16 -5.49 6.48
CA ALA A 164 2.27 -6.07 5.46
C ALA A 164 1.45 -7.24 6.02
N LEU A 165 2.09 -8.17 6.73
CA LEU A 165 1.41 -9.27 7.41
C LEU A 165 0.36 -8.75 8.41
N THR A 166 0.72 -7.77 9.23
CA THR A 166 -0.18 -7.20 10.26
C THR A 166 -1.43 -6.62 9.61
N VAL A 167 -1.26 -5.78 8.59
CA VAL A 167 -2.39 -5.14 7.88
C VAL A 167 -3.24 -6.17 7.15
N ALA A 168 -2.65 -7.16 6.49
CA ALA A 168 -3.39 -8.24 5.84
C ALA A 168 -4.18 -9.07 6.86
N LEU A 169 -3.57 -9.44 7.99
CA LEU A 169 -4.22 -10.22 9.05
C LEU A 169 -5.40 -9.46 9.67
N PHE A 170 -5.22 -8.17 9.99
CA PHE A 170 -6.30 -7.35 10.54
C PHE A 170 -7.40 -7.10 9.51
N GLY A 171 -7.05 -6.98 8.22
CA GLY A 171 -8.02 -6.96 7.14
C GLY A 171 -8.88 -8.23 7.08
N ALA A 172 -8.25 -9.41 7.22
CA ALA A 172 -8.97 -10.69 7.27
C ALA A 172 -9.87 -10.80 8.52
N LEU A 173 -9.42 -10.30 9.67
CA LEU A 173 -10.23 -10.28 10.89
C LEU A 173 -11.44 -9.33 10.77
N GLY A 174 -11.27 -8.16 10.15
CA GLY A 174 -12.35 -7.20 9.93
C GLY A 174 -13.34 -7.59 8.83
N ALA A 175 -13.01 -8.59 8.01
CA ALA A 175 -13.89 -9.12 6.96
C ALA A 175 -14.81 -10.26 7.45
N ARG A 176 -14.61 -10.74 8.68
CA ARG A 176 -15.44 -11.75 9.34
C ARG A 176 -16.53 -11.09 10.17
#